data_AF-A0A162SEV3-F1
#
_entry.id   AF-A0A162SEV3-F1
#
_cell.length_a   1.000
_cell.length_b   1.000
_cell.length_c   1.000
_cell.angle_alpha   90.00
_cell.angle_beta   90.00
_cell.angle_gamma   90.00
#
_symmetry.space_group_name_H-M   'P 1'
#
loop_
_entity.id
_entity.type
_entity.pdbx_description
1 polymer ?
#
loop_
_entity_poly.entity_id
_entity_poly.type
_entity_poly.pdbx_seq_one_letter_code
_entity_poly.pdbx_strand_id
1 'polypeptide(L)' 'MLYPSVDKLLTLADSKYTLVIAASKRARALQEGAEPRAIVRSGRFVSTALREIEIKQISYVRTRDGLK' A
#
# COMPACT_ATOMS: atom_id res chain seq x y z
N MET A 1 -14.58 -10.15 -9.07
CA MET A 1 -13.94 -8.81 -9.16
C MET A 1 -13.05 -8.62 -7.94
N LEU A 2 -11.74 -8.50 -8.12
CA LEU A 2 -10.78 -8.27 -7.04
C LEU A 2 -10.90 -6.81 -6.60
N TYR A 3 -11.53 -6.55 -5.45
CA TYR A 3 -11.63 -5.21 -4.88
C TYR A 3 -10.50 -5.03 -3.86
N PRO A 4 -9.76 -3.91 -3.87
CA PRO A 4 -9.94 -2.71 -4.70
C PRO A 4 -9.50 -2.87 -6.17
N SER A 5 -10.17 -2.13 -7.07
CA SER A 5 -9.78 -2.08 -8.49
C SER A 5 -8.40 -1.44 -8.64
N VAL A 6 -7.49 -2.15 -9.30
CA VAL A 6 -6.10 -1.71 -9.53
C VAL A 6 -6.04 -0.33 -10.18
N ASP A 7 -6.98 0.01 -11.06
CA ASP A 7 -7.04 1.33 -11.70
C ASP A 7 -7.19 2.49 -10.71
N LYS A 8 -7.97 2.31 -9.64
CA LYS A 8 -8.10 3.34 -8.58
C LYS A 8 -6.83 3.48 -7.75
N LEU A 9 -6.06 2.41 -7.61
CA LEU A 9 -4.78 2.45 -6.91
C LEU A 9 -3.69 3.10 -7.77
N LEU A 10 -3.77 2.93 -9.08
CA LEU A 10 -2.86 3.56 -10.04
C LEU A 10 -3.09 5.06 -10.20
N THR A 11 -4.27 5.59 -9.88
CA THR A 11 -4.45 7.06 -9.80
C THR A 11 -3.84 7.67 -8.53
N LEU A 12 -3.53 6.85 -7.52
CA LEU A 12 -2.94 7.27 -6.25
C LEU A 12 -1.42 7.02 -6.17
N ALA A 13 -0.86 6.25 -7.11
CA ALA A 13 0.55 5.90 -7.14
C ALA A 13 1.15 6.23 -8.51
N ASP A 14 2.36 6.79 -8.53
CA ASP A 14 3.07 7.19 -9.76
C ASP A 14 3.22 6.06 -10.79
N SER A 15 3.27 4.80 -10.34
CA SER A 15 3.49 3.64 -11.20
C SER A 15 3.00 2.35 -10.54
N LYS A 16 2.70 1.35 -11.38
CA LYS A 16 2.43 -0.04 -10.97
C LYS A 16 3.50 -0.57 -10.02
N TYR A 17 4.77 -0.30 -10.32
CA TYR A 17 5.89 -0.76 -9.50
C TYR A 17 5.93 -0.07 -8.13
N THR A 18 5.70 1.25 -8.10
CA THR A 18 5.63 2.02 -6.84
C THR A 18 4.51 1.49 -5.95
N LEU A 19 3.34 1.20 -6.53
CA LEU A 19 2.21 0.64 -5.82
C LEU A 19 2.56 -0.72 -5.18
N VAL A 20 3.18 -1.62 -5.95
CA VAL A 20 3.58 -2.95 -5.47
C VAL A 20 4.62 -2.85 -4.35
N ILE A 21 5.62 -1.99 -4.49
CA ILE A 21 6.66 -1.79 -3.47
C ILE A 21 6.06 -1.19 -2.20
N ALA A 22 5.21 -0.17 -2.32
CA ALA A 22 4.55 0.48 -1.18
C ALA A 22 3.64 -0.51 -0.42
N ALA A 23 2.81 -1.25 -1.15
CA ALA A 23 1.94 -2.28 -0.56
C ALA A 23 2.76 -3.39 0.12
N SER A 24 3.87 -3.83 -0.48
CA SER A 24 4.73 -4.88 0.08
C SER A 24 5.42 -4.42 1.37
N LYS A 25 5.98 -3.20 1.37
CA LYS A 25 6.58 -2.60 2.58
C LYS A 25 5.57 -2.50 3.70
N ARG A 26 4.36 -2.03 3.40
CA ARG A 26 3.30 -1.92 4.40
C ARG A 26 2.82 -3.28 4.90
N ALA A 27 2.63 -4.25 4.02
CA ALA A 27 2.23 -5.60 4.41
C ALA A 27 3.25 -6.24 5.36
N ARG A 28 4.55 -6.00 5.14
CA ARG A 28 5.60 -6.45 6.07
C ARG A 28 5.49 -5.79 7.45
N ALA A 29 5.24 -4.48 7.51
CA ALA A 29 5.02 -3.80 8.78
C ALA A 29 3.82 -4.38 9.54
N LEU A 30 2.71 -4.68 8.85
CA LEU A 30 1.54 -5.34 9.46
C LEU A 30 1.89 -6.74 9.98
N GLN A 31 2.74 -7.48 9.26
CA GLN A 31 3.21 -8.79 9.70
C GLN A 31 4.13 -8.71 10.93
N GLU A 32 4.90 -7.63 11.06
CA GLU A 32 5.77 -7.36 12.23
C GLU A 32 4.97 -6.82 13.44
N GLY A 33 3.64 -6.72 13.35
CA GLY A 33 2.77 -6.33 14.46
C GLY A 33 2.32 -4.87 14.40
N ALA A 34 2.54 -4.15 13.30
CA ALA A 34 1.99 -2.81 13.14
C ALA A 34 0.46 -2.84 13.10
N GLU A 35 -0.17 -1.84 13.71
CA GLU A 35 -1.62 -1.76 13.72
C GLU A 35 -2.19 -1.52 12.30
N PRO A 36 -3.16 -2.35 11.86
CA PRO A 36 -3.88 -2.11 10.63
C PRO A 36 -4.79 -0.90 10.80
N ARG A 37 -4.64 0.08 9.90
CA ARG A 37 -5.47 1.28 9.84
C ARG A 37 -6.72 1.10 8.99
N ALA A 38 -6.81 -0.01 8.26
CA ALA A 38 -7.99 -0.41 7.51
C ALA A 38 -8.42 -1.82 7.89
N ILE A 39 -9.72 -2.01 8.12
CA ILE A 39 -10.30 -3.34 8.34
C ILE A 39 -10.60 -3.95 6.97
N VAL A 40 -9.99 -5.08 6.66
CA VAL A 40 -10.24 -5.82 5.43
C VAL A 40 -10.83 -7.17 5.73
N ARG A 41 -11.97 -7.49 5.11
CA ARG A 41 -12.68 -8.76 5.29
C ARG A 41 -11.82 -10.00 4.98
N SER A 42 -10.83 -9.85 4.10
CA SER A 42 -9.98 -10.96 3.66
C SER A 42 -8.84 -11.30 4.61
N GLY A 43 -8.58 -10.51 5.68
CA GLY A 43 -7.55 -10.81 6.69
C GLY A 43 -6.09 -10.88 6.20
N ARG A 44 -5.84 -10.72 4.89
CA ARG A 44 -4.49 -10.74 4.31
C ARG A 44 -3.82 -9.38 4.44
N PHE A 45 -2.58 -9.37 4.91
CA PHE A 45 -1.79 -8.14 5.06
C PHE A 45 -1.66 -7.33 3.78
N VAL A 46 -1.51 -8.00 2.63
CA VAL A 46 -1.44 -7.32 1.31
C VAL A 46 -2.77 -6.65 0.96
N SER A 47 -3.89 -7.31 1.22
CA SER A 47 -5.22 -6.72 0.98
C SER A 47 -5.46 -5.53 1.91
N THR A 48 -5.01 -5.61 3.16
CA THR A 48 -5.02 -4.48 4.11
C THR A 48 -4.17 -3.32 3.64
N ALA A 49 -2.93 -3.57 3.22
CA ALA A 49 -2.05 -2.54 2.69
C ALA A 49 -2.63 -1.84 1.45
N LEU A 50 -3.20 -2.60 0.51
CA LEU A 50 -3.85 -2.02 -0.67
C LEU A 50 -5.08 -1.18 -0.31
N ARG A 51 -5.85 -1.61 0.69
CA ARG A 51 -7.00 -0.83 1.20
C ARG A 51 -6.55 0.46 1.87
N GLU A 52 -5.48 0.42 2.66
CA GLU A 52 -4.91 1.61 3.32
C GLU A 52 -4.38 2.64 2.31
N ILE A 53 -3.81 2.17 1.18
CA ILE A 53 -3.40 3.03 0.07
C ILE A 53 -4.63 3.63 -0.63
N GLU A 54 -5.68 2.85 -0.89
CA GLU A 54 -6.93 3.33 -1.51
C GLU A 54 -7.57 4.49 -0.73
N ILE A 55 -7.61 4.38 0.60
CA ILE A 55 -8.21 5.40 1.49
C ILE A 55 -7.27 6.58 1.78
N LYS A 56 -6.13 6.69 1.07
CA LYS A 56 -5.09 7.72 1.26
C LYS A 56 -4.54 7.80 2.70
N GLN A 57 -4.63 6.73 3.48
CA GLN A 57 -4.06 6.69 4.83
C GLN A 57 -2.54 6.46 4.83
N ILE A 58 -1.98 6.13 3.66
CA ILE A 58 -0.54 5.93 3.45
C ILE A 58 -0.11 6.74 2.24
N SER A 59 0.72 7.75 2.48
CA SER A 59 1.50 8.42 1.44
C SER A 59 2.93 7.88 1.46
N TYR A 60 3.48 7.62 0.28
CA TYR A 60 4.90 7.31 0.14
C TYR A 60 5.65 8.61 -0.16
N VAL A 61 6.81 8.79 0.47
CA VAL A 61 7.76 9.82 0.09
C VAL A 61 8.86 9.14 -0.71
N ARG A 62 9.06 9.57 -1.95
CA ARG A 62 10.29 9.25 -2.68
C ARG A 62 11.41 10.07 -2.04
N THR A 63 12.27 9.43 -1.27
CA THR A 63 13.59 9.98 -1.01
C THR A 63 14.32 10.03 -2.36
N ARG A 64 14.32 11.20 -3.00
CA ARG A 64 15.33 11.53 -4.02
C ARG A 64 16.65 11.75 -3.30
N ASP A 65 17.16 10.72 -2.67
CA ASP A 65 18.50 10.76 -2.11
C ASP A 65 19.44 10.27 -3.21
N GLY A 66 19.84 11.22 -4.05
CA GLY A 66 21.09 11.09 -4.75
C GLY A 66 22.17 11.04 -3.68
N LEU A 67 22.49 9.83 -3.22
CA LEU A 67 23.73 9.57 -2.51
C LEU A 67 24.86 9.96 -3.47
N LYS A 68 25.43 11.13 -3.22
CA LYS A 68 26.60 11.67 -3.90
C LYS A 68 27.79 11.56 -2.95
#